data_AF-A0A101GXH0-F1
#
_entry.id   AF-A0A101GXH0-F1
#
_cell.length_a   1.000
_cell.length_b   1.000
_cell.length_c   1.000
_cell.angle_alpha   90.00
_cell.angle_beta   90.00
_cell.angle_gamma   90.00
#
_symmetry.space_group_name_H-M   'P 1'
#
loop_
_entity.id
_entity.type
_entity.pdbx_description
1 polymer ?
#
loop_
_entity_poly.entity_id
_entity_poly.type
_entity_poly.pdbx_seq_one_letter_code
_entity_poly.pdbx_strand_id
1 'polypeptide(L)'
;MNRIITSSPTTRYWLDKIRSGLEKRCPNIKYRETKYYVPLYSSDENKNIAQINPQPNQIRIFLRLMPSYDQLLQLTPSTGGYAKTFPSLFVLKDERMIVKKYSFKNGVYN
;
A
#
# COMPACT_ATOMS: atom_id res chain seq x y z
N MET A 1 18.66 6.64 -1.12
CA MET A 1 18.38 7.28 -2.43
C MET A 1 16.93 7.01 -2.79
N ASN A 2 16.10 8.06 -2.91
CA ASN A 2 14.71 7.97 -3.36
C ASN A 2 14.68 7.48 -4.81
N ARG A 3 14.21 6.26 -5.04
CA ARG A 3 14.19 5.66 -6.38
C ARG A 3 12.93 5.97 -7.18
N ILE A 4 11.92 6.53 -6.53
CA ILE A 4 10.58 6.74 -7.12
C ILE A 4 10.52 8.07 -7.86
N ILE A 5 10.54 7.98 -9.19
CA ILE A 5 10.70 9.13 -10.10
C ILE A 5 9.47 10.05 -10.12
N THR A 6 8.30 9.58 -9.69
CA THR A 6 7.00 10.28 -9.81
C THR A 6 6.49 10.90 -8.50
N SER A 7 7.30 10.92 -7.44
CA SER A 7 6.86 11.37 -6.11
C SER A 7 7.13 12.86 -5.90
N SER A 8 6.06 13.65 -5.72
CA SER A 8 6.14 15.03 -5.22
C SER A 8 6.68 15.06 -3.78
N PRO A 9 7.15 16.21 -3.26
CA PRO A 9 7.58 16.32 -1.86
C PRO A 9 6.51 15.82 -0.87
N THR A 10 5.24 16.17 -1.10
CA THR A 10 4.10 15.71 -0.30
C THR A 10 3.95 14.20 -0.34
N THR A 11 3.99 13.61 -1.53
CA THR A 11 3.87 12.15 -1.68
C THR A 11 5.06 11.43 -1.05
N ARG A 12 6.28 11.98 -1.11
CA ARG A 12 7.46 11.41 -0.42
C ARG A 12 7.29 11.42 1.09
N TYR A 13 6.85 12.54 1.64
CA TYR A 13 6.56 12.65 3.06
C TYR A 13 5.51 11.61 3.52
N TRP A 14 4.46 11.38 2.71
CA TRP A 14 3.48 10.33 3.00
C TRP A 14 4.09 8.92 2.92
N LEU A 15 4.99 8.66 1.97
CA LEU A 15 5.69 7.37 1.88
C LEU A 15 6.57 7.12 3.09
N ASP A 16 7.30 8.13 3.57
CA ASP A 16 8.13 8.03 4.77
C ASP A 16 7.27 7.71 5.99
N LYS A 17 6.12 8.37 6.14
CA LYS A 17 5.14 8.06 7.21
C LYS A 17 4.60 6.64 7.12
N ILE A 18 4.27 6.16 5.92
CA ILE A 18 3.81 4.78 5.70
C ILE A 18 4.92 3.81 6.09
N ARG A 19 6.16 4.05 5.64
CA ARG A 19 7.31 3.21 5.93
C ARG A 19 7.57 3.12 7.43
N SER A 20 7.69 4.25 8.13
CA SER A 20 7.88 4.25 9.59
C SER A 20 6.71 3.58 10.33
N GLY A 21 5.48 3.74 9.83
CA GLY A 21 4.30 3.07 10.37
C GLY A 21 4.36 1.55 10.22
N LEU A 22 4.79 1.07 9.06
CA LEU A 22 4.98 -0.36 8.77
C LEU A 22 6.10 -0.94 9.63
N GLU A 23 7.27 -0.30 9.68
CA GLU A 23 8.41 -0.75 10.48
C GLU A 23 8.04 -0.89 11.97
N LYS A 24 7.22 0.03 12.50
CA LYS A 24 6.80 0.02 13.91
C LYS A 24 5.72 -1.02 14.22
N ARG A 25 4.77 -1.27 13.30
CA ARG A 25 3.54 -2.06 13.60
C ARG A 25 3.52 -3.43 12.93
N CYS A 26 4.25 -3.60 11.85
CA CYS A 26 4.27 -4.79 11.02
C CYS A 26 5.72 -5.12 10.66
N PRO A 27 6.57 -5.50 11.64
CA PRO A 27 8.01 -5.72 11.42
C PRO A 27 8.30 -6.83 10.41
N ASN A 28 7.34 -7.75 10.21
CA ASN A 28 7.41 -8.83 9.23
C ASN A 28 7.15 -8.35 7.78
N ILE A 29 6.78 -7.08 7.56
CA ILE A 29 6.55 -6.54 6.22
C ILE A 29 7.82 -5.84 5.73
N LYS A 30 8.39 -6.36 4.65
CA LYS A 30 9.54 -5.76 3.96
C LYS A 30 9.06 -4.69 2.98
N TYR A 31 9.49 -3.45 3.21
CA TYR A 31 9.30 -2.31 2.31
C TYR A 31 10.49 -2.21 1.34
N ARG A 32 10.25 -2.23 0.03
CA ARG A 32 11.31 -2.09 -1.00
C ARG A 32 10.91 -1.08 -2.05
N GLU A 33 11.76 -0.11 -2.35
CA GLU A 33 11.49 0.86 -3.42
C GLU A 33 11.97 0.36 -4.78
N THR A 34 11.12 0.54 -5.80
CA THR A 34 11.49 0.44 -7.22
C THR A 34 11.42 1.82 -7.88
N LYS A 35 11.59 1.87 -9.21
CA LYS A 35 11.53 3.10 -9.99
C LYS A 35 10.17 3.81 -9.95
N TYR A 36 9.08 3.03 -9.84
CA TYR A 36 7.71 3.55 -10.01
C TYR A 36 6.73 3.12 -8.92
N TYR A 37 7.08 2.12 -8.11
CA TYR A 37 6.21 1.57 -7.08
C TYR A 37 7.00 0.98 -5.93
N VAL A 38 6.32 0.65 -4.84
CA VAL A 38 6.89 -0.02 -3.67
C VAL A 38 6.12 -1.30 -3.41
N PRO A 39 6.65 -2.47 -3.75
CA PRO A 39 6.09 -3.72 -3.28
C PRO A 39 6.33 -3.90 -1.77
N LEU A 40 5.32 -4.42 -1.10
CA LEU A 40 5.38 -4.86 0.30
C LEU A 40 5.38 -6.38 0.31
N TYR A 41 6.39 -6.99 0.93
CA TYR A 41 6.49 -8.44 1.04
C TYR A 41 6.28 -8.89 2.47
N SER A 42 5.54 -9.97 2.67
CA SER A 42 5.59 -10.70 3.94
C SER A 42 6.93 -11.44 4.05
N SER A 43 7.62 -11.31 5.18
CA SER A 43 8.83 -12.06 5.50
C SER A 43 8.57 -13.55 5.56
N ASP A 44 7.35 -13.94 5.96
CA ASP A 44 7.02 -15.32 6.32
C ASP A 44 6.75 -16.16 5.07
N GLU A 45 6.19 -15.54 4.03
CA GLU A 45 5.83 -16.24 2.78
C GLU A 45 6.66 -15.80 1.57
N ASN A 46 7.51 -14.78 1.72
CA ASN A 46 8.20 -14.10 0.61
C ASN A 46 7.24 -13.70 -0.54
N LYS A 47 5.96 -13.47 -0.22
CA LYS A 47 4.93 -13.08 -1.18
C LYS A 47 4.70 -11.59 -1.12
N ASN A 48 4.48 -10.99 -2.30
CA ASN A 48 4.01 -9.62 -2.40
C ASN A 48 2.56 -9.56 -1.91
N ILE A 49 2.34 -8.85 -0.81
CA ILE A 49 1.03 -8.73 -0.15
C ILE A 49 0.32 -7.42 -0.50
N ALA A 50 1.06 -6.43 -0.97
CA ALA A 50 0.51 -5.14 -1.38
C ALA A 50 1.50 -4.37 -2.26
N GLN A 51 0.98 -3.50 -3.12
CA GLN A 51 1.81 -2.62 -3.95
C GLN A 51 1.39 -1.17 -3.77
N ILE A 52 2.32 -0.34 -3.33
CA ILE A 52 2.14 1.10 -3.22
C ILE A 52 2.57 1.73 -4.55
N ASN A 53 1.68 2.51 -5.16
CA ASN A 53 1.91 3.22 -6.40
C ASN A 53 1.76 4.74 -6.14
N PRO A 54 2.88 5.46 -5.95
CA PRO A 54 2.87 6.89 -5.67
C PRO A 54 2.61 7.70 -6.94
N GLN A 55 1.74 8.70 -6.81
CA GLN A 55 1.40 9.67 -7.84
C GLN A 55 1.62 11.09 -7.29
N PRO A 56 1.65 12.14 -8.14
CA PRO A 56 1.96 13.49 -7.70
C PRO A 56 1.14 14.00 -6.51
N ASN A 57 -0.15 13.67 -6.43
CA ASN A 57 -1.09 14.17 -5.41
C ASN A 57 -1.84 13.06 -4.66
N GLN A 58 -1.47 11.79 -4.85
CA GLN A 58 -2.12 10.66 -4.19
C GLN A 58 -1.20 9.44 -4.14
N ILE A 59 -1.51 8.50 -3.27
CA ILE A 59 -0.89 7.19 -3.24
C ILE A 59 -1.99 6.14 -3.43
N ARG A 60 -1.84 5.26 -4.41
CA ARG A 60 -2.70 4.09 -4.57
C ARG A 60 -2.02 2.89 -3.90
N ILE A 61 -2.74 2.20 -3.03
CA ILE A 61 -2.23 0.99 -2.36
C ILE A 61 -3.09 -0.17 -2.84
N PHE A 62 -2.53 -1.01 -3.70
CA PHE A 62 -3.15 -2.23 -4.21
C PHE A 62 -3.04 -3.34 -3.17
N LEU A 63 -4.14 -4.02 -2.88
CA LEU A 63 -4.27 -4.96 -1.77
C LEU A 63 -4.86 -6.28 -2.26
N ARG A 64 -4.45 -7.38 -1.63
CA ARG A 64 -5.00 -8.73 -1.87
C ARG A 64 -6.38 -8.96 -1.23
N LEU A 65 -7.05 -7.89 -0.79
CA LEU A 65 -8.34 -7.93 -0.12
C LEU A 65 -9.47 -7.68 -1.12
N MET A 66 -10.62 -8.34 -0.93
CA MET A 66 -11.82 -7.99 -1.69
C MET A 66 -12.29 -6.57 -1.33
N PRO A 67 -12.84 -5.80 -2.29
CA PRO A 67 -13.39 -4.48 -1.99
C PRO A 67 -14.49 -4.49 -0.92
N SER A 68 -15.21 -5.61 -0.76
CA SER A 68 -16.24 -5.78 0.28
C SER A 68 -15.68 -5.83 1.71
N TYR A 69 -14.37 -5.97 1.88
CA TYR A 69 -13.74 -6.07 3.20
C TYR A 69 -13.81 -4.74 3.99
N ASP A 70 -13.78 -3.59 3.30
CA ASP A 70 -13.83 -2.27 3.92
C ASP A 70 -14.39 -1.24 2.92
N GLN A 71 -15.28 -0.35 3.38
CA GLN A 71 -15.95 0.65 2.53
C GLN A 71 -15.00 1.66 1.89
N LEU A 72 -13.78 1.82 2.41
CA LEU A 72 -12.74 2.68 1.87
C LEU A 72 -11.96 2.00 0.72
N LEU A 73 -12.16 0.70 0.50
CA LEU A 73 -11.57 -0.03 -0.60
C LEU A 73 -12.38 0.16 -1.88
N GLN A 74 -11.65 0.43 -2.96
CA GLN A 74 -12.20 0.55 -4.30
C GLN A 74 -11.78 -0.67 -5.10
N LEU A 75 -12.57 -1.02 -6.11
CA LEU A 75 -12.15 -2.00 -7.11
C LEU A 75 -10.85 -1.55 -7.78
N THR A 76 -9.97 -2.51 -8.02
CA THR A 76 -8.79 -2.27 -8.83
C THR A 76 -9.21 -1.87 -10.26
N PRO A 77 -8.66 -0.78 -10.84
CA PRO A 77 -8.95 -0.36 -12.21
C PRO A 77 -8.21 -1.20 -13.25
N SER A 78 -7.35 -2.12 -12.81
CA SER A 78 -6.63 -3.05 -13.67
C SER A 78 -7.50 -4.26 -14.02
N THR A 79 -7.10 -4.99 -15.06
CA THR A 79 -7.77 -6.22 -15.51
C THR A 79 -6.82 -7.43 -15.43
N GLY A 80 -7.32 -8.62 -15.76
CA GLY A 80 -6.52 -9.82 -15.92
C GLY A 80 -5.80 -10.29 -14.65
N GLY A 81 -4.57 -10.78 -14.80
CA GLY A 81 -3.80 -11.35 -13.69
C GLY A 81 -3.51 -10.37 -12.55
N TYR A 82 -3.33 -9.08 -12.87
CA TYR A 82 -3.10 -8.07 -11.83
C TYR A 82 -4.34 -7.86 -10.95
N ALA A 83 -5.54 -7.85 -11.55
CA ALA A 83 -6.78 -7.74 -10.79
C ALA A 83 -7.07 -8.98 -9.94
N LYS A 84 -6.68 -10.17 -10.42
CA LYS A 84 -6.78 -11.40 -9.62
C LYS A 84 -5.85 -11.36 -8.41
N THR A 85 -4.64 -10.82 -8.57
CA THR A 85 -3.67 -10.68 -7.46
C THR A 85 -4.07 -9.57 -6.49
N PHE A 86 -4.45 -8.41 -7.01
CA PHE A 86 -4.82 -7.22 -6.24
C PHE A 86 -6.22 -6.74 -6.62
N PRO A 87 -7.27 -7.36 -6.08
CA PRO A 87 -8.66 -7.10 -6.46
C PRO A 87 -9.18 -5.74 -5.98
N SER A 88 -8.56 -5.16 -4.96
CA SER A 88 -8.89 -3.82 -4.48
C SER A 88 -7.68 -2.90 -4.40
N LEU A 89 -7.99 -1.61 -4.26
CA LEU A 89 -7.04 -0.61 -3.87
C LEU A 89 -7.62 0.36 -2.84
N PHE A 90 -6.73 1.01 -2.12
CA PHE A 90 -7.03 2.16 -1.29
C PHE A 90 -6.35 3.39 -1.85
N VAL A 91 -7.06 4.51 -1.93
CA VAL A 91 -6.49 5.78 -2.39
C VAL A 91 -6.24 6.71 -1.21
N LEU A 92 -4.98 6.98 -0.92
CA LEU A 92 -4.56 8.01 0.01
C LEU A 92 -4.47 9.35 -0.72
N LYS A 93 -5.32 10.32 -0.32
CA LYS A 93 -5.30 11.69 -0.86
C LYS A 93 -4.99 12.75 0.21
N ASP A 94 -4.93 12.34 1.47
CA ASP A 94 -4.77 13.23 2.63
C ASP A 94 -3.96 12.51 3.72
N GLU A 95 -3.06 13.23 4.38
CA GLU A 95 -2.24 12.70 5.48
C GLU A 95 -3.10 12.11 6.61
N ARG A 96 -4.26 12.68 6.92
CA ARG A 96 -5.17 12.21 7.97
C ARG A 96 -5.63 10.77 7.73
N MET A 97 -5.65 10.33 6.47
CA MET A 97 -5.99 8.96 6.10
C MET A 97 -4.87 7.96 6.43
N ILE A 98 -3.62 8.41 6.59
CA ILE A 98 -2.51 7.58 7.09
C ILE A 98 -2.80 7.17 8.54
N VAL A 99 -3.30 8.10 9.35
CA VAL A 99 -3.60 7.89 10.78
C VAL A 99 -4.84 7.00 10.97
N LYS A 100 -5.83 7.11 10.07
CA LYS A 100 -7.11 6.38 10.19
C LYS A 100 -7.00 4.89 9.81
N LYS A 101 -5.97 4.49 9.04
CA LYS A 101 -5.81 3.12 8.52
C LYS A 101 -5.13 2.13 9.46
N TYR A 102 -4.75 2.57 10.66
CA TYR A 102 -4.12 1.70 11.65
C TYR A 102 -5.10 0.82 12.45
N SER A 103 -6.39 0.85 12.08
CA SER A 103 -7.44 0.01 12.65
C SER A 103 -7.74 -1.27 11.84
N PHE A 104 -6.87 -1.70 10.91
CA PHE A 104 -6.86 -3.08 10.43
C PHE A 104 -6.34 -4.04 11.52
N LYS A 105 -6.91 -3.94 12.72
CA LYS A 105 -6.89 -5.02 13.70
C LYS A 105 -7.98 -6.00 13.27
N ASN A 106 -7.58 -7.26 13.06
CA ASN A 106 -8.42 -8.47 13.04
C ASN A 106 -8.80 -9.10 11.69
N GLY A 107 -7.97 -9.06 10.64
CA GLY A 107 -8.29 -9.87 9.45
C GLY A 107 -7.10 -10.38 8.67
N VAL A 108 -6.00 -10.71 9.36
CA VAL A 108 -4.93 -11.50 8.75
C VAL A 108 -5.04 -12.93 9.25
N TYR A 109 -5.12 -13.85 8.30
CA TYR A 109 -5.00 -15.31 8.39
C TYR A 109 -6.27 -16.10 8.75
N ASN A 110 -7.03 -16.44 7.71
CA ASN A 110 -7.27 -17.85 7.35
C ASN A 110 -7.18 -18.00 5.83
#